data_AF-A0A662KMD0-F1
#
_entry.id   AF-A0A662KMD0-F1
#
_cell.length_a   1.000
_cell.length_b   1.000
_cell.length_c   1.000
_cell.angle_alpha   90.00
_cell.angle_beta   90.00
_cell.angle_gamma   90.00
#
_symmetry.space_group_name_H-M   'P 1'
#
loop_
_entity.id
_entity.type
_entity.pdbx_description
1 polymer ?
#
loop_
_entity_poly.entity_id
_entity_poly.type
_entity_poly.pdbx_seq_one_letter_code
_entity_poly.pdbx_strand_id
1 'polypeptide(L)'
;MEENEVKKMDEIKLLGKVVIRGIIEAKTGLRIGGSTVGLDIGGVDNPVIKDAKGKPYIPGSSLKGKMRSLLEKAEGKPLNSNMGGTRIHVCENENEYQNCHVCKIFGVPGEKDFGRPTCLIVRDASLTEESAKWLRDLPTDLE
;
A
#
# COMPACT_ATOMS: atom_id res chain seq x y z
N MET A 1 9.89 12.07 49.50
CA MET A 1 8.53 11.49 49.53
C MET A 1 7.79 12.22 48.43
N GLU A 2 7.91 11.65 47.23
CA GLU A 2 6.79 11.09 46.45
C GLU A 2 6.10 12.24 45.72
N GLU A 3 5.98 12.25 44.39
CA GLU A 3 5.54 11.16 43.52
C GLU A 3 6.31 11.18 42.20
N ASN A 4 6.97 10.07 41.86
CA ASN A 4 7.39 9.83 40.49
C ASN A 4 6.16 9.37 39.71
N GLU A 5 5.59 10.23 38.88
CA GLU A 5 4.61 9.86 37.85
C GLU A 5 5.24 8.81 36.94
N VAL A 6 4.92 7.54 37.20
CA VAL A 6 5.21 6.44 36.31
C VAL A 6 4.42 6.70 35.03
N LYS A 7 5.10 7.16 33.98
CA LYS A 7 4.57 7.18 32.61
C LYS A 7 3.92 5.83 32.34
N LYS A 8 2.59 5.82 32.14
CA LYS A 8 1.82 4.63 31.77
C LYS A 8 2.46 4.04 30.51
N MET A 9 3.07 2.88 30.64
CA MET A 9 3.65 2.15 29.52
C MET A 9 2.48 1.59 28.69
N ASP A 10 2.29 2.10 27.47
CA ASP A 10 1.25 1.59 26.57
C ASP A 10 1.59 0.15 26.15
N GLU A 11 0.92 -0.81 26.77
CA GLU A 11 1.09 -2.22 26.46
C GLU A 11 0.28 -2.57 25.19
N ILE A 12 0.99 -2.97 24.13
CA ILE A 12 0.34 -3.41 22.88
C ILE A 12 0.03 -4.90 22.97
N LYS A 13 -1.26 -5.24 22.98
CA LYS A 13 -1.73 -6.63 22.97
C LYS A 13 -2.22 -7.05 21.58
N LEU A 14 -1.60 -8.07 20.99
CA LEU A 14 -2.10 -8.71 19.78
C LEU A 14 -3.26 -9.66 20.13
N LEU A 15 -4.48 -9.29 19.75
CA LEU A 15 -5.67 -10.13 19.96
C LEU A 15 -5.79 -11.25 18.89
N GLY A 16 -5.34 -10.98 17.67
CA GLY A 16 -5.42 -11.93 16.56
C GLY A 16 -5.08 -11.28 15.23
N LYS A 17 -5.09 -12.10 14.16
CA LYS A 17 -4.88 -11.64 12.77
C LYS A 17 -6.03 -12.15 11.91
N VAL A 18 -6.69 -11.22 11.22
CA VAL A 18 -7.68 -11.56 10.19
C VAL A 18 -6.96 -11.63 8.85
N VAL A 19 -7.10 -12.76 8.15
CA VAL A 19 -6.43 -13.01 6.87
C VAL A 19 -7.48 -12.99 5.76
N ILE A 20 -7.39 -12.00 4.88
CA ILE A 20 -8.25 -11.87 3.70
C ILE A 20 -7.46 -12.35 2.48
N ARG A 21 -8.02 -13.32 1.74
CA ARG A 21 -7.41 -13.88 0.52
C ARG A 21 -8.43 -13.87 -0.60
N GLY A 22 -7.94 -13.72 -1.83
CA GLY A 22 -8.77 -13.71 -3.02
C GLY A 22 -7.93 -13.55 -4.28
N ILE A 23 -8.60 -13.54 -5.42
CA ILE A 23 -8.01 -13.31 -6.73
C ILE A 23 -8.47 -11.94 -7.23
N ILE A 24 -7.53 -11.14 -7.73
CA ILE A 24 -7.83 -9.86 -8.36
C ILE A 24 -7.95 -10.10 -9.86
N GLU A 25 -9.14 -9.87 -10.42
CA GLU A 25 -9.39 -9.96 -11.85
C GLU A 25 -9.27 -8.56 -12.47
N ALA A 26 -8.36 -8.41 -13.44
CA ALA A 26 -8.27 -7.19 -14.23
C ALA A 26 -9.37 -7.19 -15.31
N LYS A 27 -10.44 -6.42 -15.08
CA LYS A 27 -11.56 -6.29 -16.04
C LYS A 27 -11.19 -5.54 -17.32
N THR A 28 -10.10 -4.76 -17.27
CA THR A 28 -9.52 -4.00 -18.39
C THR A 28 -8.00 -4.12 -18.35
N GLY A 29 -7.32 -3.69 -19.41
CA GLY A 29 -5.87 -3.59 -19.42
C GLY A 29 -5.36 -2.80 -18.21
N LEU A 30 -4.49 -3.44 -17.41
CA LEU A 30 -3.95 -2.88 -16.17
C LEU A 30 -2.47 -2.60 -16.33
N ARG A 31 -2.11 -1.32 -16.26
CA ARG A 31 -0.71 -0.88 -16.21
C ARG A 31 -0.39 -0.40 -14.81
N ILE A 32 0.66 -0.96 -14.23
CA ILE A 32 1.28 -0.44 -13.00
C ILE A 32 2.71 -0.06 -13.36
N GLY A 33 2.94 1.25 -13.44
CA GLY A 33 4.27 1.80 -13.65
C GLY A 33 5.14 1.67 -12.40
N GLY A 34 6.45 1.54 -12.61
CA GLY A 34 7.47 1.62 -11.57
C GLY A 34 8.48 2.73 -11.89
N SER A 35 9.35 3.04 -10.93
CA SER A 35 10.50 3.90 -11.18
C SER A 35 11.33 3.31 -12.32
N THR A 36 11.63 4.11 -13.34
CA THR A 36 12.43 3.76 -14.51
C THR A 36 13.87 3.47 -14.08
N VAL A 37 14.13 2.29 -13.53
CA VAL A 37 15.47 1.78 -13.25
C VAL A 37 15.71 0.63 -14.21
N GLY A 38 15.97 1.00 -15.45
CA GLY A 38 16.14 0.08 -16.57
C GLY A 38 16.19 0.89 -17.85
N LEU A 39 17.35 1.47 -18.13
CA LEU A 39 17.70 1.91 -19.48
C LEU A 39 17.82 0.65 -20.34
N ASP A 40 16.69 0.06 -20.72
CA ASP A 40 16.67 -0.88 -21.83
C ASP A 40 16.95 -0.06 -23.08
N ILE A 41 18.16 -0.21 -23.64
CA ILE A 41 18.60 0.47 -24.86
C ILE A 41 17.70 -0.08 -25.98
N GLY A 42 16.76 0.75 -26.47
CA GLY A 42 15.70 0.35 -27.41
C GLY A 42 14.34 0.03 -26.77
N GLY A 43 14.12 0.46 -25.52
CA GLY A 43 12.97 0.08 -24.69
C GLY A 43 11.58 0.39 -25.27
N VAL A 44 10.64 -0.49 -24.94
CA VAL A 44 9.21 -0.30 -25.18
C VAL A 44 8.73 0.91 -24.37
N ASP A 45 8.08 1.86 -25.03
CA ASP A 45 7.42 2.99 -24.36
C ASP A 45 6.39 2.43 -23.37
N ASN A 46 6.67 2.56 -22.07
CA ASN A 46 5.82 2.19 -20.91
C ASN A 46 5.95 0.75 -20.38
N PRO A 47 7.03 0.41 -19.66
CA PRO A 47 7.16 -0.89 -18.99
C PRO A 47 6.13 -1.08 -17.86
N VAL A 48 5.63 -2.30 -17.72
CA VAL A 48 4.86 -2.79 -16.56
C VAL A 48 5.85 -3.33 -15.53
N ILE A 49 5.60 -3.10 -14.23
CA ILE A 49 6.43 -3.65 -13.17
C ILE A 49 6.41 -5.19 -13.19
N LYS A 50 7.60 -5.79 -13.08
CA LYS A 50 7.80 -7.25 -13.13
C LYS A 50 8.53 -7.72 -11.87
N ASP A 51 8.29 -8.96 -11.47
CA ASP A 51 9.05 -9.63 -10.43
C ASP A 51 10.45 -10.05 -10.95
N ALA A 52 11.28 -10.62 -10.08
CA ALA A 52 12.61 -11.11 -10.44
C ALA A 52 12.59 -12.23 -11.52
N LYS A 53 11.43 -12.82 -11.81
CA LYS A 53 11.23 -13.84 -12.84
C LYS A 53 10.63 -13.26 -14.13
N GLY A 54 10.52 -11.93 -14.23
CA GLY A 54 9.98 -11.23 -15.40
C GLY A 54 8.45 -11.27 -15.50
N LYS A 55 7.73 -11.76 -14.49
CA LYS A 55 6.26 -11.83 -14.50
C LYS A 55 5.66 -10.53 -13.97
N PRO A 56 4.62 -9.97 -14.61
CA PRO A 56 3.94 -8.80 -14.06
C PRO A 56 3.23 -9.16 -12.75
N TYR A 57 3.16 -8.19 -11.85
CA TYR A 57 2.50 -8.36 -10.55
C TYR A 57 1.93 -7.03 -10.06
N ILE A 58 1.05 -7.08 -9.06
CA ILE A 58 0.53 -5.89 -8.37
C ILE A 58 1.30 -5.72 -7.06
N PRO A 59 2.11 -4.65 -6.89
CA PRO A 59 2.78 -4.40 -5.63
C PRO A 59 1.78 -4.12 -4.50
N GLY A 60 2.03 -4.69 -3.32
CA GLY A 60 1.22 -4.49 -2.14
C GLY A 60 1.19 -3.03 -1.69
N SER A 61 2.27 -2.29 -1.92
CA SER A 61 2.35 -0.85 -1.68
C SER A 61 1.43 -0.06 -2.61
N SER A 62 1.36 -0.40 -3.90
CA SER A 62 0.45 0.22 -4.88
C SER A 62 -1.01 -0.03 -4.52
N LEU A 63 -1.35 -1.28 -4.15
CA LEU A 63 -2.70 -1.63 -3.72
C LEU A 63 -3.08 -0.92 -2.40
N LYS A 64 -2.18 -0.95 -1.41
CA LYS A 64 -2.36 -0.23 -0.12
C LYS A 64 -2.56 1.27 -0.34
N GLY A 65 -1.73 1.89 -1.18
CA GLY A 65 -1.82 3.31 -1.49
C GLY A 65 -3.13 3.70 -2.18
N LYS A 66 -3.60 2.88 -3.13
CA LYS A 66 -4.90 3.12 -3.79
C LYS A 66 -6.07 3.01 -2.81
N MET A 67 -6.09 1.99 -1.95
CA MET A 67 -7.11 1.84 -0.91
C MET A 67 -7.09 3.02 0.06
N ARG A 68 -5.91 3.45 0.52
CA ARG A 68 -5.76 4.61 1.40
C ARG A 68 -6.32 5.87 0.75
N SER A 69 -5.90 6.18 -0.48
CA SER A 69 -6.32 7.38 -1.19
C SER A 69 -7.83 7.42 -1.43
N LEU A 70 -8.45 6.27 -1.72
CA LEU A 70 -9.90 6.18 -1.88
C LEU A 70 -10.63 6.41 -0.55
N LEU A 71 -10.14 5.84 0.56
CA LEU A 71 -10.73 6.05 1.88
C LEU A 71 -10.58 7.51 2.35
N GLU A 72 -9.41 8.12 2.14
CA GLU A 72 -9.17 9.54 2.43
C GLU A 72 -10.18 10.43 1.69
N LYS A 73 -10.44 10.14 0.40
CA LYS A 73 -11.45 10.87 -0.39
C LYS A 73 -12.87 10.62 0.10
N ALA A 74 -13.21 9.36 0.40
CA ALA A 74 -14.54 8.99 0.87
C ALA A 74 -14.89 9.64 2.22
N GLU A 75 -13.91 9.79 3.11
CA GLU A 75 -14.07 10.44 4.40
C GLU A 75 -13.81 11.97 4.39
N GLY A 76 -13.50 12.55 3.22
CA GLY A 76 -13.24 13.98 3.09
C GLY A 76 -12.03 14.47 3.89
N LYS A 77 -11.01 13.63 4.05
CA LYS A 77 -9.82 13.97 4.87
C LYS A 77 -8.91 14.99 4.15
N PRO A 78 -8.33 15.95 4.87
CA PRO A 78 -7.40 16.91 4.29
C PRO A 78 -6.07 16.24 3.94
N LEU A 79 -5.56 16.52 2.74
CA LEU A 79 -4.24 16.06 2.28
C LEU A 79 -3.15 17.04 2.72
N ASN A 80 -2.77 16.95 3.99
CA ASN A 80 -1.92 17.91 4.70
C ASN A 80 -0.43 17.53 4.76
N SER A 81 -0.05 16.34 4.31
CA SER A 81 1.34 15.88 4.34
C SER A 81 1.81 15.46 2.95
N ASN A 82 3.06 15.79 2.59
CA ASN A 82 3.69 15.34 1.35
C ASN A 82 4.71 14.25 1.67
N MET A 83 4.49 13.06 1.12
CA MET A 83 5.35 11.90 1.28
C MET A 83 5.77 11.40 -0.10
N GLY A 84 7.05 11.59 -0.44
CA GLY A 84 7.61 11.10 -1.71
C GLY A 84 6.90 11.64 -2.96
N GLY A 85 6.43 12.89 -2.93
CA GLY A 85 5.73 13.53 -4.05
C GLY A 85 4.22 13.27 -4.08
N THR A 86 3.68 12.48 -3.16
CA THR A 86 2.23 12.24 -3.02
C THR A 86 1.69 12.92 -1.76
N ARG A 87 0.55 13.61 -1.88
CA ARG A 87 -0.13 14.20 -0.73
C ARG A 87 -1.05 13.18 -0.07
N ILE A 88 -0.91 13.01 1.25
CA ILE A 88 -1.70 12.09 2.08
C ILE A 88 -2.24 12.82 3.31
N HIS A 89 -3.26 12.24 3.93
CA HIS A 89 -3.76 12.71 5.22
C HIS A 89 -2.92 12.13 6.36
N VAL A 90 -2.49 12.99 7.29
CA VAL A 90 -1.83 12.62 8.54
C VAL A 90 -2.47 13.43 9.67
N CYS A 91 -2.98 12.76 10.71
CA CYS A 91 -3.51 13.46 11.88
C CYS A 91 -2.40 14.25 12.59
N GLU A 92 -2.74 15.41 13.13
CA GLU A 92 -1.77 16.25 13.83
C GLU A 92 -1.77 15.99 15.33
N ASN A 93 -2.94 15.68 15.88
CA ASN A 93 -3.21 15.53 17.32
C ASN A 93 -3.83 14.16 17.63
N GLU A 94 -3.69 13.74 18.89
CA GLU A 94 -4.25 12.45 19.35
C GLU A 94 -5.79 12.39 19.24
N ASN A 95 -6.49 13.49 19.56
CA ASN A 95 -7.96 13.55 19.47
C ASN A 95 -8.49 13.30 18.05
N GLU A 96 -7.79 13.80 17.04
CA GLU A 96 -8.15 13.53 15.64
C GLU A 96 -7.84 12.09 15.26
N TYR A 97 -6.71 11.57 15.73
CA TYR A 97 -6.29 10.19 15.51
C TYR A 97 -7.31 9.19 16.06
N GLN A 98 -7.91 9.47 17.23
CA GLN A 98 -8.95 8.61 17.83
C GLN A 98 -10.18 8.46 16.94
N ASN A 99 -10.48 9.42 16.05
CA ASN A 99 -11.62 9.37 15.14
C ASN A 99 -11.24 9.17 13.67
N CYS A 100 -9.97 8.83 13.39
CA CYS A 100 -9.47 8.68 12.02
C CYS A 100 -9.24 7.21 11.65
N HIS A 101 -10.14 6.63 10.85
CA HIS A 101 -9.98 5.26 10.36
C HIS A 101 -8.77 5.11 9.43
N VAL A 102 -8.51 6.12 8.59
CA VAL A 102 -7.34 6.14 7.68
C VAL A 102 -6.04 5.93 8.45
N CYS A 103 -5.75 6.78 9.44
CA CYS A 103 -4.48 6.74 10.17
C CYS A 103 -4.35 5.49 11.05
N LYS A 104 -5.45 4.97 11.60
CA LYS A 104 -5.45 3.71 12.36
C LYS A 104 -5.16 2.48 11.49
N ILE A 105 -5.76 2.42 10.29
CA ILE A 105 -5.60 1.27 9.39
C ILE A 105 -4.25 1.32 8.68
N PHE A 106 -3.91 2.47 8.11
CA PHE A 106 -2.75 2.60 7.21
C PHE A 106 -1.46 3.06 7.91
N GLY A 107 -1.57 3.62 9.11
CA GLY A 107 -0.46 4.13 9.92
C GLY A 107 -0.16 5.62 9.70
N VAL A 108 0.57 6.19 10.65
CA VAL A 108 1.15 7.55 10.62
C VAL A 108 2.68 7.48 10.57
N PRO A 109 3.37 8.53 10.08
CA PRO A 109 4.83 8.63 10.18
C PRO A 109 5.32 8.54 11.63
N GLY A 110 6.53 8.00 11.84
CA GLY A 110 7.09 7.73 13.17
C GLY A 110 7.46 8.96 14.01
N GLU A 111 7.31 10.16 13.46
CA GLU A 111 7.55 11.43 14.16
C GLU A 111 6.38 11.85 15.06
N LYS A 112 5.28 11.10 15.06
CA LYS A 112 4.08 11.38 15.87
C LYS A 112 4.00 10.43 17.08
N ASP A 113 4.07 10.99 18.28
CA ASP A 113 4.11 10.24 19.55
C ASP A 113 2.82 9.45 19.86
N PHE A 114 1.69 9.79 19.22
CA PHE A 114 0.41 9.07 19.35
C PHE A 114 0.22 7.96 18.30
N GLY A 115 1.19 7.79 17.39
CA GLY A 115 1.12 6.82 16.32
C GLY A 115 1.19 5.39 16.82
N ARG A 116 0.12 4.61 16.62
CA ARG A 116 0.15 3.16 16.87
C ARG A 116 0.66 2.40 15.63
N PRO A 117 1.25 1.19 15.82
CA PRO A 117 1.65 0.35 14.70
C PRO A 117 0.51 0.10 13.71
N THR A 118 0.85 0.11 12.42
CA THR A 118 -0.08 -0.17 11.32
C THR A 118 -0.73 -1.55 11.50
N CYS A 119 -2.06 -1.58 11.44
CA CYS A 119 -2.83 -2.83 11.55
C CYS A 119 -3.01 -3.56 10.21
N LEU A 120 -2.70 -2.91 9.07
CA LEU A 120 -2.88 -3.48 7.73
C LEU A 120 -1.53 -3.80 7.05
N ILE A 121 -1.37 -5.07 6.66
CA ILE A 121 -0.30 -5.55 5.80
C ILE A 121 -0.93 -6.01 4.48
N VAL A 122 -0.47 -5.45 3.37
CA VAL A 122 -0.89 -5.84 2.02
C VAL A 122 0.30 -6.50 1.34
N ARG A 123 0.12 -7.75 0.91
CA ARG A 123 1.13 -8.52 0.19
C ARG A 123 1.03 -8.25 -1.31
N ASP A 124 2.15 -8.45 -2.01
CA ASP A 124 2.19 -8.42 -3.47
C ASP A 124 1.26 -9.49 -4.04
N ALA A 125 0.52 -9.15 -5.10
CA ALA A 125 -0.34 -10.09 -5.80
C ALA A 125 0.34 -10.54 -7.10
N SER A 126 0.87 -11.76 -7.07
CA SER A 126 1.45 -12.44 -8.22
C SER A 126 0.37 -12.96 -9.17
N LEU A 127 0.73 -13.16 -10.43
CA LEU A 127 -0.12 -13.89 -11.38
C LEU A 127 -0.43 -15.30 -10.87
N THR A 128 -1.67 -15.74 -11.10
CA THR A 128 -2.04 -17.15 -10.97
C THR A 128 -1.41 -17.96 -12.08
N GLU A 129 -1.22 -19.26 -11.86
CA GLU A 129 -0.70 -20.20 -12.84
C GLU A 129 -1.54 -20.21 -14.13
N GLU A 130 -2.86 -20.10 -14.00
CA GLU A 130 -3.80 -20.01 -15.11
C GLU A 130 -3.57 -18.74 -15.93
N SER A 131 -3.54 -17.57 -15.28
CA SER A 131 -3.29 -16.30 -15.97
C SER A 131 -1.89 -16.23 -16.59
N ALA A 132 -0.88 -16.84 -15.95
CA ALA A 132 0.47 -16.93 -16.48
C ALA A 132 0.58 -17.88 -17.68
N LYS A 133 -0.27 -18.90 -17.78
CA LYS A 133 -0.39 -19.73 -18.97
C LYS A 133 -1.12 -18.97 -20.09
N TRP A 134 -2.27 -18.39 -19.76
CA TRP A 134 -3.05 -17.57 -20.69
C TRP A 134 -2.21 -16.46 -21.34
N LEU A 135 -1.42 -15.71 -20.55
CA LEU A 135 -0.51 -14.68 -21.07
C LEU A 135 0.59 -15.20 -21.99
N ARG A 136 1.04 -16.45 -21.81
CA ARG A 136 2.04 -17.08 -22.69
C ARG A 136 1.45 -17.58 -23.99
N ASP A 137 0.18 -17.99 -23.95
CA ASP A 137 -0.53 -18.54 -25.10
C ASP A 137 -1.15 -17.44 -25.99
N LEU A 138 -1.14 -16.18 -25.53
CA LEU A 138 -1.56 -15.05 -26.35
C LEU A 138 -0.58 -14.85 -27.51
N PRO A 139 -1.05 -14.73 -28.76
CA PRO A 139 -0.22 -14.27 -29.86
C PRO A 139 0.12 -12.81 -29.59
N THR A 140 1.32 -12.54 -29.06
CA THR A 140 1.89 -11.20 -29.03
C THR A 140 2.51 -10.92 -30.39
N ASP A 141 2.17 -9.79 -31.00
CA ASP A 141 2.56 -9.35 -32.36
C ASP A 141 4.08 -9.21 -32.56
N LEU A 142 4.78 -10.35 -32.66
CA LEU A 142 6.12 -10.52 -33.21
C LEU A 142 6.11 -11.73 -34.15
N GLU A 143 5.28 -11.64 -35.19
CA GLU A 143 5.55 -12.22 -36.52
C GLU A 143 5.50 -11.10 -37.56
#